data_AF-A0A5C8U4W9-F1
#
_entry.id   AF-A0A5C8U4W9-F1
#
_cell.length_a   1.000
_cell.length_b   1.000
_cell.length_c   1.000
_cell.angle_alpha   90.00
_cell.angle_beta   90.00
_cell.angle_gamma   90.00
#
_symmetry.space_group_name_H-M   'P 1'
#
loop_
_entity.id
_entity.type
_entity.pdbx_description
1 polymer ?
#
loop_
_entity_poly.entity_id
_entity_poly.type
_entity_poly.pdbx_seq_one_letter_code
_entity_poly.pdbx_strand_id
1 'polypeptide(L)' 'MHAHPHEPPVEIRLTEAETIALAYRRAARGDTWAALVQAVQDALTDLSEVERRTAQRDRLISYGYIRGSVSKAAGTAE' A
#
# COMPACT_ATOMS: atom_id res chain seq x y z
N MET A 1 -47.48 3.05 -30.01
CA MET A 1 -46.09 2.69 -29.72
C MET A 1 -45.41 3.89 -29.07
N HIS A 2 -45.58 4.10 -27.77
CA HIS A 2 -44.90 5.16 -27.04
C HIS A 2 -43.80 4.55 -26.20
N ALA A 3 -42.56 4.78 -26.62
CA ALA A 3 -41.35 4.37 -25.94
C ALA A 3 -41.21 5.17 -24.62
N HIS A 4 -41.15 4.45 -23.51
CA HIS A 4 -40.53 4.92 -22.27
C HIS A 4 -39.16 4.25 -22.15
N PRO A 5 -38.21 4.79 -21.37
CA PRO A 5 -37.94 6.20 -21.07
C PRO A 5 -36.43 6.49 -21.27
N HIS A 6 -36.02 7.74 -21.05
CA HIS A 6 -34.62 8.15 -21.02
C HIS A 6 -33.79 7.29 -20.05
N GLU A 7 -32.96 6.41 -20.60
CA GLU A 7 -31.88 5.76 -19.89
C GLU A 7 -30.87 6.87 -19.52
N PRO A 8 -30.60 7.13 -18.23
CA PRO A 8 -29.60 8.13 -17.85
C PRO A 8 -28.24 7.69 -18.41
N PRO A 9 -27.37 8.63 -18.84
CA PRO A 9 -26.07 8.26 -19.37
C PRO A 9 -25.34 7.41 -18.34
N VAL A 10 -24.93 6.21 -18.75
CA VAL A 10 -24.05 5.36 -17.96
C VAL A 10 -22.76 6.13 -17.80
N GLU A 11 -22.63 6.85 -16.68
CA GLU A 11 -21.35 7.36 -16.25
C GLU A 11 -20.49 6.13 -16.00
N ILE A 12 -19.64 5.78 -16.96
CA ILE A 12 -18.62 4.76 -16.78
C ILE A 12 -17.63 5.34 -15.76
N ARG A 13 -17.99 5.23 -14.49
CA ARG A 13 -17.14 5.59 -13.37
C ARG A 13 -15.99 4.59 -13.43
N LEU A 14 -14.81 5.08 -13.81
CA LEU A 14 -13.59 4.31 -13.71
C LEU A 14 -13.48 3.79 -12.27
N THR A 15 -13.16 2.52 -12.14
CA THR A 15 -12.73 1.98 -10.85
C THR A 15 -11.52 2.74 -10.35
N GLU A 16 -11.28 2.67 -9.05
CA GLU A 16 -10.10 3.29 -8.44
C GLU A 16 -8.81 2.79 -9.11
N ALA A 17 -8.72 1.49 -9.37
CA ALA A 17 -7.60 0.88 -10.09
C ALA A 17 -7.41 1.46 -11.50
N GLU A 18 -8.50 1.64 -12.25
CA GLU A 18 -8.43 2.24 -13.59
C GLU A 18 -8.05 3.73 -13.54
N THR A 19 -8.46 4.45 -12.50
CA THR A 19 -8.07 5.84 -12.28
C THR A 19 -6.57 5.95 -11.99
N ILE A 20 -6.04 5.07 -11.16
CA ILE A 20 -4.61 4.98 -10.85
C ILE A 20 -3.82 4.61 -12.12
N ALA A 21 -4.25 3.58 -12.86
CA ALA A 21 -3.60 3.17 -14.10
C ALA A 21 -3.58 4.31 -15.14
N LEU A 22 -4.67 5.07 -15.24
CA LEU A 22 -4.74 6.24 -16.13
C LEU A 22 -3.77 7.35 -15.70
N ALA A 23 -3.56 7.56 -14.40
CA ALA A 23 -2.60 8.53 -13.90
C ALA A 23 -1.17 8.17 -14.31
N TYR A 24 -0.76 6.90 -14.15
CA TYR A 24 0.55 6.43 -14.60
C TYR A 24 0.70 6.50 -16.11
N ARG A 25 -0.33 6.12 -16.88
CA ARG A 25 -0.30 6.23 -18.34
C ARG A 25 -0.15 7.68 -18.81
N ARG A 26 -0.80 8.64 -18.14
CA ARG A 26 -0.64 10.07 -18.41
C ARG A 26 0.76 10.56 -18.07
N ALA A 27 1.32 10.14 -16.93
CA ALA A 27 2.68 10.47 -16.52
C ALA A 27 3.73 9.95 -17.53
N ALA A 28 3.53 8.74 -18.04
CA ALA A 28 4.39 8.12 -19.06
C ALA A 28 4.11 8.61 -20.50
N ARG A 29 3.30 9.66 -20.68
CA ARG A 29 2.93 10.22 -22.00
C ARG A 29 2.39 9.17 -23.00
N GLY A 30 1.70 8.16 -22.49
CA GLY A 30 1.12 7.08 -23.30
C GLY A 30 2.00 5.85 -23.48
N ASP A 31 3.23 5.83 -22.97
CA ASP A 31 4.04 4.60 -22.88
C ASP A 31 3.50 3.70 -21.76
N THR A 32 2.70 2.71 -22.16
CA THR A 32 2.07 1.77 -21.22
C THR A 32 3.08 0.88 -20.50
N TRP A 33 4.22 0.55 -21.12
CA TRP A 33 5.24 -0.28 -20.49
C TRP A 33 5.98 0.52 -19.41
N ALA A 34 6.39 1.75 -19.72
CA ALA A 34 6.99 2.64 -18.73
C ALA A 34 6.04 2.96 -17.57
N ALA A 35 4.74 3.18 -17.86
CA ALA A 35 3.71 3.37 -16.85
C ALA A 35 3.59 2.18 -15.89
N LEU A 36 3.60 0.95 -16.44
CA LEU A 36 3.52 -0.27 -15.63
C LEU A 36 4.77 -0.46 -14.78
N VAL A 37 5.96 -0.25 -15.35
CA VAL A 37 7.22 -0.35 -14.60
C VAL A 37 7.25 0.64 -13.44
N GLN A 38 6.82 1.87 -13.65
CA GLN A 38 6.72 2.90 -12.60
C GLN A 38 5.72 2.51 -11.51
N ALA A 39 4.51 2.07 -11.89
CA ALA A 39 3.50 1.63 -10.91
C ALA A 39 4.00 0.46 -10.04
N VAL A 40 4.73 -0.49 -10.63
CA VAL A 40 5.33 -1.61 -9.89
C VAL A 40 6.46 -1.14 -8.99
N GLN A 41 7.32 -0.21 -9.45
CA GLN A 41 8.39 0.37 -8.62
C GLN A 41 7.85 1.12 -7.40
N ASP A 42 6.80 1.90 -7.58
CA ASP A 42 6.14 2.63 -6.49
C ASP A 42 5.50 1.65 -5.50
N ALA A 43 4.79 0.62 -5.99
CA ALA A 43 4.22 -0.42 -5.13
C ALA A 43 5.28 -1.21 -4.33
N LEU A 44 6.43 -1.52 -4.94
CA LEU A 44 7.55 -2.16 -4.24
C LEU A 44 8.21 -1.22 -3.22
N THR A 45 8.29 0.07 -3.53
CA THR A 45 8.79 1.09 -2.59
C THR A 45 7.86 1.18 -1.39
N ASP A 46 6.55 1.28 -1.61
CA ASP A 46 5.53 1.28 -0.57
C ASP A 46 5.60 0.03 0.30
N LEU A 47 5.77 -1.15 -0.32
CA LEU A 47 5.97 -2.40 0.43
C LEU A 47 7.23 -2.35 1.29
N SER A 48 8.36 -1.89 0.74
CA SER A 48 9.61 -1.77 1.49
C SER A 48 9.52 -0.78 2.66
N GLU A 49 8.77 0.31 2.50
CA GLU A 49 8.53 1.29 3.56
C GLU A 49 7.66 0.70 4.67
N VAL A 50 6.66 -0.11 4.32
CA VAL A 50 5.83 -0.84 5.29
C VAL A 50 6.65 -1.91 6.01
N GLU A 51 7.48 -2.66 5.30
CA GLU A 51 8.39 -3.66 5.89
C GLU A 51 9.40 -3.02 6.84
N ARG A 52 9.98 -1.87 6.47
CA ARG A 52 10.90 -1.13 7.34
C ARG A 52 10.24 -0.66 8.63
N ARG A 53 9.01 -0.15 8.54
CA ARG A 53 8.22 0.26 9.73
C ARG A 53 7.86 -0.92 10.63
N THR A 54 7.58 -2.07 10.03
CA THR A 54 7.24 -3.30 10.77
C THR A 54 8.48 -3.92 11.42
N ALA A 55 9.59 -4.04 10.68
CA ALA A 55 10.87 -4.52 11.19
C ALA A 55 11.43 -3.61 12.30
N GLN A 56 11.19 -2.30 12.25
CA GLN A 56 11.57 -1.38 13.32
C GLN A 56 10.69 -1.56 14.58
N ARG A 57 9.39 -1.84 14.42
CA ARG A 57 8.50 -2.19 15.53
C ARG A 57 8.88 -3.53 16.17
N ASP A 58 9.18 -4.55 15.39
CA ASP A 58 9.58 -5.87 15.91
C ASP A 58 10.92 -5.82 16.66
N ARG A 59 11.85 -4.96 16.20
CA ARG A 59 13.10 -4.70 16.94
C ARG A 59 12.85 -4.03 18.29
N LEU A 60 11.94 -3.06 18.36
CA LEU A 60 11.59 -2.39 19.62
C LEU A 60 10.86 -3.35 20.59
N ILE A 61 10.00 -4.23 20.08
CA ILE A 61 9.35 -5.28 20.87
C ILE A 61 10.38 -6.28 21.40
N SER A 62 11.33 -6.71 20.57
CA SER A 62 12.41 -7.63 20.96
C SER A 62 13.33 -7.01 22.02
N TYR A 63 13.69 -5.74 21.86
CA TYR A 63 14.50 -5.01 22.86
C TYR A 63 13.75 -4.84 24.19
N GLY A 64 12.45 -4.54 24.14
CA GLY A 64 11.58 -4.47 25.31
C GLY A 64 11.43 -5.82 26.02
N TYR A 65 11.29 -6.91 25.25
CA TYR A 65 11.22 -8.28 25.76
C TYR A 65 12.53 -8.71 26.43
N ILE A 66 13.68 -8.46 25.80
CA ILE A 66 15.00 -8.77 26.36
C ILE A 66 15.25 -7.96 27.64
N ARG A 67 14.87 -6.68 27.68
CA ARG A 67 15.01 -5.85 28.90
C ARG A 67 14.09 -6.35 30.02
N GLY A 68 12.87 -6.75 29.69
CA GLY A 68 11.94 -7.35 30.65
C GLY A 68 12.44 -8.68 31.21
N SER A 69 13.02 -9.53 30.37
CA SER A 69 13.59 -10.81 30.81
C SER A 69 14.86 -10.64 31.64
N VAL A 70 15.74 -9.71 31.28
CA VAL A 70 16.96 -9.39 32.07
C VAL A 70 16.59 -8.78 33.43
N SER A 71 15.60 -7.89 33.47
CA SER A 71 15.11 -7.31 34.73
C SER A 71 14.41 -8.35 35.61
N LYS A 72 13.65 -9.27 35.01
CA LYS A 72 13.03 -10.40 35.71
C LYS A 72 14.07 -11.38 36.26
N ALA A 73 15.12 -11.69 35.50
CA ALA A 73 16.21 -12.55 35.94
C ALA A 73 17.07 -11.91 37.05
N ALA A 74 17.27 -10.59 36.98
CA ALA A 74 17.97 -9.83 38.03
C ALA A 74 17.16 -9.74 39.33
N GLY A 75 15.82 -9.72 39.27
CA GLY A 75 14.94 -9.70 40.44
C GLY A 75 14.71 -11.07 41.11
N THR A 76 15.28 -12.16 40.57
CA THR A 76 15.22 -13.52 41.15
C THR A 76 16.53 -13.95 41.82
N ALA A 77 17.50 -13.05 41.94
CA ALA A 77 18.81 -13.27 42.56
C ALA A 77 18.95 -12.59 43.93
N GLU A 78 17.82 -12.38 44.64
CA GLU A 78 17.74 -11.92 46.04
C GLU A 78 17.04 -12.99 46.88
#